data_AF-A0A970CUA2-F1
#
_entry.id   AF-A0A970CUA2-F1
#
_cell.length_a   1.000
_cell.length_b   1.000
_cell.length_c   1.000
_cell.angle_alpha   90.00
_cell.angle_beta   90.00
_cell.angle_gamma   90.00
#
_symmetry.space_group_name_H-M   'P 1'
#
loop_
_entity.id
_entity.type
_entity.pdbx_description
1 polymer ?
#
loop_
_entity_poly.entity_id
_entity_poly.type
_entity_poly.pdbx_seq_one_letter_code
_entity_poly.pdbx_strand_id
1 'polypeptide(L)'
;MDMFFVLLAVATGIYLVLATVWDIKSREIYTFPCNLLTVLWIAYAFFSGNVEVKSMAIYIMFFIGLYVAFNATKTWGAGDSDLLLLFGSVYLANMDGAFSLMDISSQCIALVVVLLLSAGIGFVEAKIKKTDLRRDSSIAIAPGYAVVIIGIIIGGFIS
;
A
#
# COMPACT_ATOMS: atom_id res chain seq x y z
N MET A 1 -15.43 4.69 17.26
CA MET A 1 -15.11 4.42 15.85
C MET A 1 -15.46 5.66 15.06
N ASP A 2 -14.46 6.30 14.45
CA ASP A 2 -14.65 7.57 13.74
C ASP A 2 -15.34 7.32 12.38
N MET A 3 -16.40 8.07 12.09
CA MET A 3 -17.09 8.03 10.80
C MET A 3 -16.13 8.34 9.64
N PHE A 4 -15.13 9.18 9.89
CA PHE A 4 -14.12 9.53 8.89
C PHE A 4 -13.21 8.34 8.54
N PHE A 5 -12.85 7.51 9.53
CA PHE A 5 -12.09 6.27 9.30
C PHE A 5 -12.87 5.28 8.41
N VAL A 6 -14.16 5.10 8.68
CA VAL A 6 -15.02 4.20 7.88
C VAL A 6 -15.12 4.67 6.44
N LEU A 7 -15.31 5.96 6.21
CA LEU A 7 -15.35 6.55 4.87
C LEU A 7 -14.04 6.35 4.13
N LEU A 8 -12.89 6.57 4.79
CA LEU A 8 -11.57 6.35 4.21
C LEU A 8 -11.32 4.88 3.89
N ALA A 9 -11.70 3.97 4.79
CA ALA A 9 -11.59 2.53 4.58
C ALA A 9 -12.39 2.06 3.36
N VAL A 10 -13.63 2.50 3.22
CA VAL A 10 -14.50 2.16 2.08
C VAL A 10 -13.94 2.73 0.78
N ALA A 11 -13.55 4.01 0.76
CA ALA A 11 -12.97 4.65 -0.42
C ALA A 11 -11.66 3.97 -0.86
N THR A 12 -10.81 3.62 0.12
CA THR A 12 -9.56 2.89 -0.12
C THR A 12 -9.81 1.48 -0.65
N GLY A 13 -10.77 0.75 -0.07
CA GLY A 13 -11.16 -0.57 -0.56
C GLY A 13 -11.66 -0.54 -2.00
N ILE A 14 -12.54 0.40 -2.35
CA ILE A 14 -13.03 0.59 -3.72
C ILE A 14 -11.85 0.88 -4.67
N TYR A 15 -10.98 1.82 -4.30
CA TYR A 15 -9.80 2.15 -5.09
C TYR A 15 -8.89 0.94 -5.32
N LEU A 16 -8.58 0.16 -4.28
CA LEU A 16 -7.71 -1.02 -4.38
C LEU A 16 -8.28 -2.11 -5.28
N VAL A 17 -9.60 -2.32 -5.26
CA VAL A 17 -10.28 -3.23 -6.19
C VAL A 17 -10.13 -2.75 -7.62
N LEU A 18 -10.36 -1.45 -7.88
CA LEU A 18 -10.19 -0.89 -9.22
C LEU A 18 -8.73 -0.94 -9.69
N ALA A 19 -7.78 -0.58 -8.83
CA ALA A 19 -6.34 -0.66 -9.09
C ALA A 19 -5.91 -2.09 -9.42
N THR A 20 -6.42 -3.09 -8.69
CA THR A 20 -6.20 -4.52 -8.98
C THR A 20 -6.70 -4.89 -10.38
N VAL A 21 -7.92 -4.47 -10.75
CA VAL A 21 -8.50 -4.78 -12.06
C VAL A 21 -7.72 -4.11 -13.19
N TRP A 22 -7.32 -2.85 -13.01
CA TRP A 22 -6.54 -2.11 -14.00
C TRP A 22 -5.12 -2.67 -14.16
N ASP A 23 -4.46 -3.01 -13.07
CA ASP A 23 -3.12 -3.60 -13.08
C ASP A 23 -3.13 -4.98 -13.78
N ILE A 24 -4.16 -5.81 -13.57
CA ILE A 24 -4.31 -7.10 -14.28
C ILE A 24 -4.66 -6.92 -15.77
N LYS A 25 -5.43 -5.88 -16.12
CA LYS A 25 -5.95 -5.68 -17.48
C LYS A 25 -4.97 -4.93 -18.39
N SER A 26 -4.42 -3.80 -17.92
CA SER A 26 -3.58 -2.90 -18.71
C SER A 26 -2.23 -2.59 -18.07
N ARG A 27 -1.90 -3.13 -16.89
CA ARG A 27 -0.68 -2.79 -16.13
C ARG A 27 -0.57 -1.28 -15.84
N GLU A 28 -1.73 -0.66 -15.60
CA GLU A 28 -1.84 0.76 -15.31
C GLU A 28 -2.44 0.96 -13.91
N ILE A 29 -1.82 1.83 -13.13
CA ILE A 29 -2.32 2.24 -11.81
C ILE A 29 -2.55 3.75 -11.86
N TYR A 30 -3.77 4.18 -11.49
CA TYR A 30 -4.10 5.61 -11.46
C TYR A 30 -3.54 6.26 -10.20
N THR A 31 -2.48 7.03 -10.39
CA THR A 31 -1.77 7.75 -9.30
C THR A 31 -2.63 8.79 -8.57
N PHE A 32 -3.52 9.50 -9.27
CA PHE A 32 -4.26 10.61 -8.65
C PHE A 32 -5.16 10.17 -7.48
N PRO A 33 -6.06 9.19 -7.62
CA PRO A 33 -6.84 8.69 -6.48
C PRO A 33 -5.96 8.11 -5.37
N CYS A 34 -4.86 7.44 -5.73
CA CYS A 34 -3.90 6.88 -4.78
C CYS A 34 -3.33 7.96 -3.86
N ASN A 35 -2.77 9.02 -4.45
CA ASN A 35 -2.11 10.09 -3.72
C ASN A 35 -3.10 10.92 -2.90
N LEU A 36 -4.33 11.11 -3.40
CA LEU A 36 -5.39 11.75 -2.62
C LEU A 36 -5.71 10.94 -1.36
N LEU A 37 -5.87 9.62 -1.49
CA LEU A 37 -6.10 8.74 -0.34
C LEU A 37 -4.92 8.74 0.63
N THR A 38 -3.69 8.71 0.13
CA THR A 38 -2.47 8.81 0.95
C THR A 38 -2.49 10.07 1.82
N VAL A 39 -2.79 11.23 1.23
CA VAL A 39 -2.86 12.50 1.98
C VAL A 39 -3.98 12.48 3.01
N LEU A 40 -5.14 11.90 2.68
CA LEU A 40 -6.26 11.82 3.61
C LEU A 40 -5.98 10.87 4.79
N TRP A 41 -5.29 9.75 4.57
CA TRP A 41 -4.85 8.85 5.65
C TRP A 41 -3.81 9.49 6.56
N ILE A 42 -2.86 10.25 5.99
CA ILE A 42 -1.91 11.06 6.78
C ILE A 42 -2.67 12.10 7.59
N ALA A 43 -3.63 12.81 6.99
CA ALA A 43 -4.43 13.80 7.71
C ALA A 43 -5.21 13.14 8.86
N TYR A 44 -5.83 11.99 8.63
CA TYR A 44 -6.48 11.22 9.68
C TYR A 44 -5.53 10.84 10.81
N ALA A 45 -4.34 10.32 10.49
CA ALA A 45 -3.33 9.96 11.48
C ALA A 45 -2.88 11.17 12.33
N PHE A 46 -2.82 12.35 11.74
CA PHE A 46 -2.51 13.58 12.46
C PHE A 46 -3.64 13.98 13.43
N PHE A 47 -4.90 13.88 12.98
CA PHE A 47 -6.05 14.25 13.79
C PHE A 47 -6.41 13.22 14.87
N SER A 48 -6.09 11.94 14.66
CA SER A 48 -6.32 10.90 15.67
C SER A 48 -5.41 11.09 16.89
N GLY A 49 -4.21 11.65 16.70
CA GLY A 49 -3.28 11.96 17.79
C GLY A 49 -2.64 10.72 18.43
N ASN A 50 -2.78 9.54 17.82
CA ASN A 50 -2.25 8.27 18.35
C ASN A 50 -0.71 8.20 18.29
N VAL A 51 -0.10 8.97 17.39
CA VAL A 51 1.36 8.97 17.15
C VAL A 51 1.90 10.38 17.42
N GLU A 52 3.04 10.47 18.11
CA GLU A 52 3.71 11.75 18.34
C GLU A 52 4.08 12.41 16.99
N VAL A 53 3.83 13.73 16.87
CA VAL A 53 4.09 14.50 15.64
C VAL A 53 5.52 14.33 15.13
N LYS A 54 6.50 14.23 16.04
CA LYS A 54 7.91 14.00 15.68
C LYS A 54 8.11 12.62 15.05
N SER A 55 7.55 11.57 15.64
CA SER A 55 7.61 10.20 15.09
C SER A 55 6.88 10.11 13.76
N MET A 56 5.73 10.78 13.63
CA MET A 56 4.96 10.88 12.39
C MET A 56 5.78 11.54 11.27
N ALA A 57 6.46 12.65 11.55
CA ALA A 57 7.30 13.34 10.57
C ALA A 57 8.47 12.46 10.10
N ILE A 58 9.14 11.76 11.02
CA ILE A 58 10.23 10.82 10.69
C ILE A 58 9.69 9.70 9.79
N TYR A 59 8.53 9.13 10.14
CA TYR A 59 7.89 8.06 9.36
C TYR A 59 7.57 8.51 7.93
N ILE A 60 6.94 9.67 7.78
CA ILE A 60 6.56 10.22 6.47
C ILE A 60 7.82 10.48 5.64
N MET A 61 8.87 11.07 6.23
CA MET A 61 10.14 11.28 5.53
C MET A 61 10.79 9.98 5.08
N PHE A 62 10.72 8.92 5.90
CA PHE A 62 11.22 7.60 5.54
C PHE A 62 10.50 7.03 4.31
N PHE A 63 9.16 7.06 4.28
CA PHE A 63 8.37 6.57 3.15
C PHE A 63 8.54 7.41 1.88
N ILE A 64 8.67 8.73 2.01
CA ILE A 64 9.02 9.59 0.86
C ILE A 64 10.43 9.24 0.34
N GLY A 65 11.39 8.99 1.22
CA GLY A 65 12.73 8.55 0.84
C GLY A 65 12.71 7.22 0.06
N LEU A 66 11.93 6.25 0.53
CA LEU A 66 11.72 4.97 -0.17
C LEU A 66 11.04 5.17 -1.53
N TYR A 67 10.01 6.02 -1.58
CA TYR A 67 9.31 6.37 -2.82
C TYR A 67 10.28 6.93 -3.87
N VAL A 68 11.09 7.93 -3.48
CA VAL A 68 12.08 8.55 -4.35
C VAL A 68 13.13 7.53 -4.79
N ALA A 69 13.62 6.71 -3.86
CA ALA A 69 14.61 5.67 -4.16
C ALA A 69 14.08 4.67 -5.19
N PHE A 70 12.90 4.11 -4.99
CA PHE A 70 12.30 3.12 -5.89
C PHE A 70 11.93 3.69 -7.25
N ASN A 71 11.47 4.94 -7.29
CA ASN A 71 11.19 5.61 -8.55
C ASN A 71 12.49 5.93 -9.32
N ALA A 72 13.56 6.33 -8.62
CA ALA A 72 14.86 6.60 -9.23
C ALA A 72 15.55 5.33 -9.77
N THR A 73 15.45 4.22 -9.06
CA THR A 73 16.04 2.93 -9.47
C THR A 73 15.18 2.17 -10.47
N LYS A 74 13.96 2.64 -10.78
CA LYS A 74 12.97 1.97 -11.62
C LYS A 74 12.74 0.51 -11.21
N THR A 75 12.80 0.25 -9.90
CA THR A 75 12.69 -1.12 -9.37
C THR A 75 11.29 -1.68 -9.54
N TRP A 76 10.27 -0.83 -9.54
CA TRP A 76 8.87 -1.18 -9.75
C TRP A 76 8.26 -0.45 -10.95
N GLY A 77 7.09 -0.93 -11.40
CA GLY A 77 6.32 -0.34 -12.48
C GLY A 77 5.79 1.05 -12.12
N ALA A 78 5.40 1.82 -13.14
CA ALA A 78 4.83 3.15 -12.95
C ALA A 78 3.53 3.04 -12.13
N GLY A 79 3.50 3.70 -10.96
CA GLY A 79 2.35 3.70 -10.05
C GLY A 79 2.46 2.73 -8.86
N ASP A 80 3.36 1.75 -8.90
CA ASP A 80 3.58 0.81 -7.78
C ASP A 80 4.16 1.51 -6.55
N SER A 81 5.03 2.50 -6.77
CA SER A 81 5.58 3.33 -5.70
C SER A 81 4.49 4.18 -5.01
N ASP A 82 3.43 4.57 -5.72
CA ASP A 82 2.32 5.31 -5.12
C ASP A 82 1.51 4.40 -4.17
N LEU A 83 1.37 3.11 -4.49
CA LEU A 83 0.74 2.12 -3.60
C LEU A 83 1.54 1.88 -2.32
N LEU A 84 2.88 1.99 -2.38
CA LEU A 84 3.72 1.95 -1.19
C LEU A 84 3.46 3.13 -0.25
N LEU A 85 3.30 4.34 -0.82
CA LEU A 85 2.95 5.52 -0.02
C LEU A 85 1.58 5.35 0.63
N LEU A 86 0.60 4.83 -0.11
CA LEU A 86 -0.73 4.53 0.42
C LEU A 86 -0.64 3.49 1.55
N PHE A 87 0.09 2.39 1.33
CA PHE A 87 0.36 1.37 2.34
C PHE A 87 0.96 1.96 3.62
N GLY A 88 2.00 2.79 3.49
CA GLY A 88 2.64 3.46 4.63
C GLY A 88 1.68 4.39 5.37
N SER A 89 0.90 5.18 4.65
CA SER A 89 -0.08 6.09 5.26
C SER A 89 -1.19 5.36 6.02
N VAL A 90 -1.66 4.23 5.50
CA VAL A 90 -2.65 3.39 6.18
C VAL A 90 -2.03 2.73 7.41
N TYR A 91 -0.81 2.21 7.31
CA TYR A 91 -0.13 1.65 8.48
C TYR A 91 0.03 2.72 9.57
N LEU A 92 0.56 3.90 9.23
CA LEU A 92 0.73 5.04 10.14
C LEU A 92 -0.58 5.42 10.85
N ALA A 93 -1.70 5.43 10.13
CA ALA A 93 -3.02 5.73 10.69
C ALA A 93 -3.52 4.71 11.71
N ASN A 94 -2.99 3.49 11.69
CA ASN A 94 -3.36 2.39 12.59
C ASN A 94 -2.25 2.09 13.62
N MET A 95 -1.16 2.87 13.62
CA MET A 95 -0.14 2.78 14.65
C MET A 95 -0.63 3.42 15.96
N ASP A 96 -0.14 2.87 17.07
CA ASP A 96 -0.29 3.46 18.39
C ASP A 96 1.10 3.64 19.02
N GLY A 97 1.40 4.85 19.48
CA GLY A 97 2.66 5.18 20.10
C GLY A 97 3.80 5.55 19.14
N ALA A 98 5.04 5.36 19.60
CA ALA A 98 6.23 5.85 18.92
C ALA A 98 6.74 4.87 17.85
N PHE A 99 7.15 5.40 16.71
CA PHE A 99 7.77 4.63 15.64
C PHE A 99 9.02 3.88 16.11
N SER A 100 8.99 2.56 16.00
CA SER A 100 10.00 1.65 16.54
C SER A 100 10.61 0.73 15.46
N LEU A 101 11.70 0.04 15.81
CA LEU A 101 12.28 -1.02 14.98
C LEU A 101 11.32 -2.19 14.72
N MET A 102 10.37 -2.41 15.64
CA MET A 102 9.34 -3.43 15.48
C MET A 102 8.38 -3.07 14.34
N ASP A 103 8.03 -1.79 14.20
CA ASP A 103 7.19 -1.31 13.10
C ASP A 103 7.87 -1.47 11.74
N ILE A 104 9.18 -1.17 11.68
CA ILE A 104 9.97 -1.41 10.47
C ILE A 104 9.94 -2.89 10.10
N SER A 105 10.13 -3.77 11.09
CA SER A 105 10.12 -5.22 10.87
C SER A 105 8.74 -5.70 10.39
N SER A 106 7.66 -5.23 11.02
CA SER A 106 6.28 -5.52 10.61
C SER A 106 5.98 -5.08 9.19
N GLN A 107 6.45 -3.89 8.79
CA GLN A 107 6.29 -3.39 7.43
C GLN A 107 7.10 -4.20 6.41
N CYS A 108 8.33 -4.59 6.75
CA CYS A 108 9.12 -5.49 5.91
C CYS A 108 8.42 -6.83 5.70
N ILE A 109 7.87 -7.43 6.76
CA ILE A 109 7.09 -8.67 6.68
C ILE A 109 5.84 -8.46 5.81
N ALA A 110 5.11 -7.36 6.02
CA ALA A 110 3.93 -7.04 5.22
C ALA A 110 4.27 -6.87 3.73
N LEU A 111 5.40 -6.22 3.40
CA LEU A 111 5.88 -6.10 2.02
C LEU A 111 6.29 -7.44 1.42
N VAL A 112 6.93 -8.33 2.21
CA VAL A 112 7.20 -9.71 1.76
C VAL A 112 5.90 -10.42 1.43
N VAL A 113 4.86 -10.27 2.26
CA VAL A 113 3.52 -10.84 1.99
C VAL A 113 2.90 -10.24 0.72
N VAL A 114 2.99 -8.92 0.51
CA VAL A 114 2.56 -8.26 -0.74
C VAL A 114 3.20 -8.93 -1.94
N LEU A 115 4.53 -9.12 -1.92
CA LEU A 115 5.27 -9.70 -3.03
C LEU A 115 4.91 -11.17 -3.27
N LEU A 116 4.76 -11.97 -2.22
CA LEU A 116 4.36 -13.37 -2.33
C LEU A 116 2.94 -13.52 -2.91
N LEU A 117 1.99 -12.71 -2.45
CA LEU A 117 0.62 -12.71 -2.97
C LEU A 117 0.57 -12.25 -4.43
N SER A 118 1.31 -11.20 -4.77
CA SER A 118 1.42 -10.69 -6.14
C SER A 118 2.03 -11.73 -7.08
N ALA A 119 3.08 -12.42 -6.64
CA ALA A 119 3.69 -13.53 -7.40
C ALA A 119 2.71 -14.69 -7.61
N GLY A 120 1.94 -15.06 -6.57
CA GLY A 120 0.91 -16.09 -6.66
C GLY A 120 -0.19 -15.74 -7.67
N ILE A 121 -0.68 -14.50 -7.62
CA ILE A 121 -1.70 -14.00 -8.55
C ILE A 121 -1.14 -13.91 -9.98
N GLY A 122 0.11 -13.48 -10.15
CA GLY A 122 0.80 -13.49 -11.44
C GLY A 122 0.93 -14.90 -12.04
N PHE A 123 1.17 -15.92 -11.21
CA PHE A 123 1.21 -17.32 -11.66
C PHE A 123 -0.16 -17.80 -12.15
N VAL A 124 -1.23 -17.47 -11.42
CA VAL A 124 -2.62 -17.79 -11.82
C VAL A 124 -2.98 -17.06 -13.12
N GLU A 125 -2.64 -15.77 -13.22
CA GLU A 125 -2.88 -14.95 -14.42
C GLU A 125 -2.21 -15.57 -15.65
N ALA A 126 -0.93 -15.95 -15.54
CA ALA A 126 -0.18 -16.56 -16.63
C ALA A 126 -0.76 -17.89 -17.09
N LYS A 127 -1.22 -18.72 -16.14
CA LYS A 127 -1.88 -20.00 -16.43
C LYS A 127 -3.21 -19.81 -17.16
N ILE A 128 -3.98 -18.77 -16.82
CA ILE A 128 -5.26 -18.45 -17.47
C ILE A 128 -5.04 -17.88 -18.87
N LYS A 129 -4.07 -16.96 -19.02
CA LYS A 129 -3.77 -16.30 -20.31
C LYS A 129 -2.95 -17.19 -21.27
N LYS A 130 -2.50 -18.37 -20.83
CA LYS A 130 -1.62 -19.30 -21.58
C LYS A 130 -0.36 -18.60 -22.13
N THR A 131 0.13 -17.61 -21.41
CA THR A 131 1.33 -16.85 -21.74
C THR A 131 2.46 -17.30 -20.83
N ASP A 132 3.65 -17.58 -21.39
CA ASP A 132 4.82 -17.90 -20.60
C ASP A 132 5.25 -16.70 -19.74
N LEU A 133 5.41 -16.94 -18.43
CA LEU A 133 6.06 -16.02 -17.51
C LEU A 133 7.53 -15.88 -17.91
N ARG A 134 7.81 -14.92 -18.79
CA ARG A 134 9.19 -14.49 -19.06
C ARG A 134 9.70 -13.72 -17.85
N ARG A 135 11.00 -13.80 -17.59
CA ARG A 135 11.70 -13.10 -16.49
C ARG A 135 11.56 -11.57 -16.57
N ASP A 136 11.21 -11.04 -17.75
CA ASP A 136 10.91 -9.63 -18.05
C ASP A 136 9.40 -9.28 -18.01
N SER A 137 8.52 -10.24 -17.70
CA SER A 137 7.10 -9.93 -17.57
C SER A 137 6.86 -9.16 -16.28
N SER A 138 6.41 -7.90 -16.42
CA SER A 138 5.94 -7.09 -15.29
C SER A 138 4.78 -7.83 -14.61
N ILE A 139 4.98 -8.18 -13.34
CA ILE A 139 3.98 -8.82 -12.48
C ILE A 139 3.10 -7.72 -11.88
N ALA A 140 1.78 -7.92 -11.87
CA ALA A 140 0.86 -7.03 -11.16
C ALA A 140 1.11 -7.08 -9.65
N ILE A 141 1.46 -5.94 -9.05
CA ILE A 141 1.76 -5.79 -7.62
C ILE A 141 0.56 -5.22 -6.86
N ALA A 142 -0.34 -4.48 -7.54
CA ALA A 142 -1.54 -3.92 -6.93
C ALA A 142 -2.44 -4.94 -6.20
N PRO A 143 -2.63 -6.18 -6.70
CA PRO A 143 -3.44 -7.18 -6.00
C PRO A 143 -2.86 -7.58 -4.64
N GLY A 144 -1.53 -7.69 -4.51
CA GLY A 144 -0.89 -8.00 -3.24
C GLY A 144 -1.03 -6.86 -2.24
N TYR A 145 -0.84 -5.61 -2.70
CA TYR A 145 -1.09 -4.42 -1.89
C TYR A 145 -2.54 -4.33 -1.43
N ALA A 146 -3.50 -4.65 -2.29
CA ALA A 146 -4.92 -4.63 -1.95
C ALA A 146 -5.23 -5.52 -0.75
N VAL A 147 -4.77 -6.78 -0.77
CA VAL A 147 -5.02 -7.73 0.32
C VAL A 147 -4.39 -7.26 1.63
N VAL A 148 -3.14 -6.79 1.60
CA VAL A 148 -2.41 -6.39 2.80
C VAL A 148 -2.97 -5.08 3.39
N ILE A 149 -3.25 -4.08 2.56
CA ILE A 149 -3.83 -2.81 3.02
C ILE A 149 -5.22 -3.03 3.62
N ILE A 150 -6.07 -3.85 2.98
CA ILE A 150 -7.37 -4.22 3.54
C ILE A 150 -7.21 -4.97 4.86
N GLY A 151 -6.23 -5.88 4.95
CA GLY A 151 -5.91 -6.59 6.19
C GLY A 151 -5.52 -5.66 7.34
N ILE A 152 -4.70 -4.63 7.07
CA ILE A 152 -4.31 -3.61 8.07
C ILE A 152 -5.53 -2.81 8.51
N ILE A 153 -6.36 -2.36 7.56
CA ILE A 153 -7.59 -1.63 7.85
C ILE A 153 -8.50 -2.45 8.76
N ILE A 154 -8.73 -3.73 8.44
CA ILE A 154 -9.55 -4.64 9.26
C ILE A 154 -8.93 -4.88 10.63
N GLY A 155 -7.60 -5.04 10.71
CA GLY A 155 -6.89 -5.14 11.98
C GLY A 155 -7.15 -3.93 12.88
N GLY A 156 -7.02 -2.72 12.32
CA GLY A 156 -7.33 -1.46 12.99
C GLY A 156 -8.81 -1.26 13.35
N PHE A 157 -9.73 -1.95 12.66
CA PHE A 157 -11.15 -1.98 13.02
C PHE A 157 -11.44 -2.83 14.26
N ILE A 158 -10.62 -3.85 14.53
CA ILE A 158 -10.85 -4.86 15.58
C ILE A 158 -10.12 -4.49 16.89
N SER A 159 -8.99 -3.79 16.79
CA SER A 159 -8.20 -3.23 17.90
C SER A 159 -8.86 -2.01 18.53
#